data_AF-A0A1E7GKL5-F1
#
_entry.id   AF-A0A1E7GKL5-F1
#
_cell.length_a   1.000
_cell.length_b   1.000
_cell.length_c   1.000
_cell.angle_alpha   90.00
_cell.angle_beta   90.00
_cell.angle_gamma   90.00
#
_symmetry.space_group_name_H-M   'P 1'
#
loop_
_entity.id
_entity.type
_entity.pdbx_description
1 polymer ?
#
loop_
_entity_poly.entity_id
_entity_poly.type
_entity_poly.pdbx_seq_one_letter_code
_entity_poly.pdbx_strand_id
1 'polypeptide(L)'
;MRIIAALINPEGHDYGLESVTLLNTTPDSLDLDDWAIVDKNKKRAYLSGSIGAGETLRITLSGKDVQLSNKGGIITLLDRKGLKVDGVSYTKKEASRSGWTMVF
;
A
#
# COMPACT_ATOMS: atom_id res chain seq x y z
N MET A 1 -12.46 -3.95 0.38
CA MET A 1 -11.17 -3.22 0.42
C MET A 1 -10.25 -3.80 -0.63
N ARG A 2 -9.63 -2.93 -1.44
CA ARG A 2 -8.67 -3.33 -2.47
C ARG A 2 -7.45 -2.43 -2.50
N ILE A 3 -6.29 -2.97 -2.87
CA ILE A 3 -5.14 -2.18 -3.30
C ILE A 3 -5.32 -1.87 -4.78
N ILE A 4 -5.42 -0.59 -5.14
CA ILE A 4 -5.70 -0.17 -6.52
C ILE A 4 -4.51 0.51 -7.18
N ALA A 5 -3.59 1.09 -6.40
CA ALA A 5 -2.41 1.73 -6.95
C ALA A 5 -1.24 1.78 -5.96
N ALA A 6 -0.04 2.00 -6.47
CA ALA A 6 1.14 2.27 -5.66
C ALA A 6 2.13 3.21 -6.37
N LEU A 7 2.76 4.09 -5.58
CA LEU A 7 3.97 4.82 -5.97
C LEU A 7 5.16 4.06 -5.38
N ILE A 8 5.86 3.31 -6.23
CA ILE A 8 6.95 2.42 -5.80
C ILE A 8 8.30 3.15 -5.88
N ASN A 9 8.51 3.96 -6.91
CA ASN A 9 9.76 4.68 -7.13
C ASN A 9 9.47 6.19 -7.14
N PRO A 10 9.35 6.86 -5.98
CA PRO A 10 9.12 8.30 -5.92
C PRO A 10 10.29 9.09 -6.55
N GLU A 11 10.03 10.34 -6.95
CA GLU A 11 11.09 11.29 -7.31
C GLU A 11 11.72 11.89 -6.04
N GLY A 12 13.03 12.14 -6.08
CA GLY A 12 13.78 12.75 -4.97
C GLY A 12 14.75 11.82 -4.24
N HIS A 13 15.45 12.37 -3.25
CA HIS A 13 16.51 11.68 -2.49
C HIS A 13 16.10 11.20 -1.10
N ASP A 14 14.87 11.51 -0.67
CA ASP A 14 14.39 11.12 0.66
C ASP A 14 13.68 9.76 0.65
N TYR A 15 14.07 8.92 1.60
CA TYR A 15 13.34 7.71 1.97
C TYR A 15 11.97 8.09 2.56
N GLY A 16 10.92 7.33 2.23
CA GLY A 16 9.58 7.52 2.82
C GLY A 16 8.57 8.28 1.97
N LEU A 17 8.77 8.34 0.65
CA LEU A 17 7.81 8.90 -0.32
C LEU A 17 7.01 7.84 -1.08
N GLU A 18 7.28 6.56 -0.81
CA GLU A 18 6.51 5.45 -1.35
C GLU A 18 5.06 5.50 -0.82
N SER A 19 4.10 5.06 -1.62
CA SER A 19 2.70 5.06 -1.17
C SER A 19 1.88 3.93 -1.76
N VAL A 20 0.84 3.51 -1.04
CA VAL A 20 -0.16 2.55 -1.49
C VAL A 20 -1.53 3.23 -1.44
N THR A 21 -2.32 3.09 -2.50
CA THR A 21 -3.69 3.61 -2.56
C THR A 21 -4.68 2.47 -2.40
N LEU A 22 -5.54 2.61 -1.40
CA LEU A 22 -6.62 1.67 -1.11
C LEU A 22 -7.95 2.21 -1.60
N LEU A 23 -8.85 1.31 -1.97
CA LEU A 23 -10.25 1.58 -2.29
C LEU A 23 -11.16 0.81 -1.32
N ASN A 24 -12.07 1.54 -0.68
CA ASN A 24 -13.17 0.91 0.03
C ASN A 24 -14.32 0.59 -0.92
N THR A 25 -14.47 -0.70 -1.23
CA THR A 25 -15.51 -1.23 -2.12
C THR A 25 -16.81 -1.58 -1.40
N THR A 26 -16.90 -1.39 -0.08
CA THR A 26 -18.09 -1.72 0.71
C THR A 26 -19.04 -0.51 0.82
N PRO A 27 -20.33 -0.72 1.12
CA PRO A 27 -21.27 0.37 1.32
C PRO A 27 -21.09 1.10 2.66
N ASP A 28 -20.27 0.55 3.56
CA ASP A 28 -20.00 1.11 4.89
C ASP A 28 -18.62 1.76 4.99
N SER A 29 -18.50 2.74 5.89
CA SER A 29 -17.20 3.27 6.32
C SER A 29 -16.43 2.21 7.11
N LEU A 30 -15.12 2.15 6.92
CA LEU A 30 -14.24 1.21 7.61
C LEU A 30 -13.23 1.95 8.49
N ASP A 31 -13.07 1.45 9.70
CA ASP A 31 -11.97 1.79 10.61
C ASP A 31 -10.75 0.91 10.26
N LEU A 32 -9.60 1.56 10.09
CA LEU A 32 -8.34 0.98 9.69
C LEU A 32 -7.38 0.75 10.86
N ASP A 33 -7.80 1.03 12.10
CA ASP A 33 -7.01 0.70 13.29
C ASP A 33 -6.66 -0.80 13.32
N ASP A 34 -5.40 -1.10 13.60
CA ASP A 34 -4.77 -2.43 13.55
C ASP A 34 -4.71 -3.12 12.17
N TRP A 35 -5.19 -2.48 11.10
CA TRP A 35 -4.91 -2.95 9.74
C TRP A 35 -3.44 -2.74 9.40
N ALA A 36 -2.93 -3.50 8.43
CA ALA A 36 -1.52 -3.38 8.05
C ALA A 36 -1.28 -3.59 6.56
N ILE A 37 -0.34 -2.81 6.02
CA ILE A 37 0.33 -3.11 4.75
C ILE A 37 1.56 -3.97 5.06
N VAL A 38 1.78 -5.00 4.24
CA VAL A 38 2.90 -5.93 4.39
C VAL A 38 3.65 -6.08 3.08
N ASP A 39 4.99 -5.98 3.15
CA ASP A 39 5.87 -6.19 2.00
C ASP A 39 6.26 -7.67 1.80
N LYS A 40 7.03 -7.93 0.74
CA LYS A 40 7.57 -9.26 0.44
C LYS A 40 8.48 -9.84 1.54
N ASN A 41 9.07 -8.99 2.38
CA ASN A 41 9.93 -9.37 3.49
C ASN A 41 9.15 -9.54 4.80
N LYS A 42 7.80 -9.49 4.74
CA LYS A 42 6.89 -9.58 5.88
C LYS A 42 7.01 -8.43 6.88
N LYS A 43 7.64 -7.31 6.49
CA LYS A 43 7.63 -6.10 7.31
C LYS A 43 6.25 -5.44 7.23
N ARG A 44 5.82 -4.79 8.32
CA ARG A 44 4.44 -4.31 8.50
C ARG A 44 4.40 -2.82 8.76
N ALA A 45 3.58 -2.10 8.02
CA ALA A 45 3.21 -0.71 8.33
C ALA A 45 1.74 -0.73 8.78
N TYR A 46 1.52 -0.42 10.05
CA TYR A 46 0.17 -0.34 10.62
C TYR A 46 -0.55 0.92 10.13
N LEU A 47 -1.85 0.79 9.94
CA LEU A 47 -2.73 1.84 9.49
C LEU A 47 -3.50 2.41 10.68
N SER A 48 -4.06 3.59 10.47
CA SER A 48 -4.96 4.24 11.42
C SER A 48 -5.94 5.15 10.68
N GLY A 49 -7.02 5.52 11.36
CA GLY A 49 -8.08 6.35 10.81
C GLY A 49 -9.12 5.56 10.03
N SER A 50 -9.89 6.23 9.18
CA SER A 50 -11.04 5.62 8.51
C SER A 50 -11.10 5.93 7.02
N ILE A 51 -11.78 5.07 6.28
CA ILE A 51 -12.08 5.25 4.85
C ILE A 51 -13.58 5.12 4.61
N GLY A 52 -14.21 6.15 4.04
CA GLY A 52 -15.64 6.13 3.75
C GLY A 52 -16.02 5.13 2.67
N ALA A 53 -17.31 4.87 2.52
CA ALA A 53 -17.84 3.98 1.49
C ALA A 53 -17.51 4.51 0.08
N GLY A 54 -16.95 3.66 -0.79
CA GLY A 54 -16.56 4.06 -2.14
C GLY A 54 -15.34 4.98 -2.22
N GLU A 55 -14.77 5.39 -1.09
CA GLU A 55 -13.64 6.33 -1.07
C GLU A 55 -12.29 5.63 -1.28
N THR A 56 -11.29 6.44 -1.62
CA THR A 56 -9.90 6.00 -1.69
C THR A 56 -9.06 6.67 -0.62
N LEU A 57 -8.10 5.95 -0.09
CA LEU A 57 -7.12 6.47 0.86
C LEU A 57 -5.72 6.17 0.35
N ARG A 58 -4.91 7.22 0.22
CA ARG A 58 -3.49 7.10 -0.10
C ARG A 58 -2.67 7.06 1.19
N ILE A 59 -1.96 5.98 1.40
CA ILE A 59 -1.10 5.74 2.56
C ILE A 59 0.34 5.98 2.14
N THR A 60 0.97 6.98 2.73
CA THR A 60 2.42 7.20 2.60
C THR A 60 3.16 6.27 3.54
N LEU A 61 4.15 5.55 3.03
CA LEU A 61 4.98 4.63 3.78
C LEU A 61 6.18 5.37 4.35
N SER A 62 6.47 5.16 5.63
CA SER A 62 7.60 5.82 6.32
C SER A 62 8.98 5.43 5.77
N GLY A 63 9.07 4.35 5.00
CA GLY A 63 10.32 3.74 4.54
C GLY A 63 11.11 3.02 5.65
N LYS A 64 10.68 3.10 6.92
CA LYS A 64 11.32 2.41 8.05
C LYS A 64 10.80 0.98 8.19
N ASP A 65 9.48 0.83 8.11
CA ASP A 65 8.81 -0.45 8.32
C ASP A 65 8.64 -1.20 7.01
N VAL A 66 7.73 -0.76 6.14
CA VAL A 66 7.52 -1.34 4.80
C VAL A 66 8.41 -0.63 3.78
N GLN A 67 8.98 -1.41 2.86
CA GLN A 67 9.75 -0.88 1.73
C GLN A 67 9.31 -1.55 0.41
N LEU A 68 8.94 -0.74 -0.58
CA LEU A 68 8.56 -1.20 -1.90
C LEU A 68 9.80 -1.34 -2.78
N SER A 69 10.22 -2.58 -3.03
CA SER A 69 11.45 -2.84 -3.77
C SER A 69 11.34 -2.49 -5.25
N ASN A 70 12.19 -1.58 -5.74
CA ASN A 70 12.38 -1.27 -7.17
C ASN A 70 12.80 -2.46 -8.07
N LYS A 71 13.06 -3.64 -7.48
CA LYS A 71 13.33 -4.91 -8.20
C LYS A 71 12.07 -5.77 -8.38
N GLY A 72 10.89 -5.26 -8.07
CA GLY A 72 9.65 -6.02 -7.98
C GLY A 72 9.37 -6.52 -6.57
N GLY A 73 8.11 -6.86 -6.32
CA GLY A 73 7.63 -7.25 -5.00
C GLY A 73 6.15 -7.58 -4.94
N ILE A 74 5.68 -7.74 -3.70
CA ILE A 74 4.30 -8.02 -3.34
C ILE A 74 3.91 -7.00 -2.28
N ILE A 75 2.69 -6.48 -2.38
CA ILE A 75 2.04 -5.64 -1.37
C ILE A 75 0.82 -6.41 -0.89
N THR A 76 0.71 -6.63 0.41
CA THR A 76 -0.42 -7.34 1.02
C THR A 76 -1.15 -6.41 1.99
N LEU A 77 -2.47 -6.39 1.93
CA LEU A 77 -3.32 -5.73 2.90
C LEU A 77 -3.87 -6.77 3.87
N LEU A 78 -3.66 -6.54 5.17
CA LEU A 78 -4.21 -7.35 6.26
C LEU A 78 -5.27 -6.57 7.01
N ASP A 79 -6.32 -7.26 7.45
CA ASP A 79 -7.30 -6.71 8.39
C ASP A 79 -6.75 -6.66 9.83
N ARG A 80 -7.54 -6.09 10.74
CA ARG A 80 -7.26 -6.06 12.19
C ARG A 80 -7.02 -7.42 12.86
N LYS A 81 -7.45 -8.53 12.24
CA LYS A 81 -7.19 -9.90 12.73
C LYS A 81 -5.92 -10.50 12.13
N GLY A 82 -5.21 -9.75 11.28
CA GLY A 82 -4.04 -10.20 10.55
C GLY A 82 -4.35 -11.11 9.36
N LEU A 83 -5.61 -11.20 8.93
CA LEU A 83 -6.02 -11.99 7.77
C LEU A 83 -5.83 -11.19 6.48
N LYS A 84 -5.40 -11.88 5.42
CA LYS A 84 -5.22 -11.25 4.11
C LYS A 84 -6.57 -10.85 3.53
N VAL A 85 -6.72 -9.55 3.26
CA VAL A 85 -7.88 -8.96 2.60
C VAL A 85 -7.62 -8.81 1.11
N ASP A 86 -6.44 -8.30 0.73
CA ASP A 86 -6.03 -8.17 -0.65
C ASP A 86 -4.51 -8.33 -0.80
N GLY A 87 -4.03 -8.55 -2.01
CA GLY A 87 -2.62 -8.46 -2.30
C GLY A 87 -2.33 -8.43 -3.79
N VAL A 88 -1.39 -7.57 -4.15
CA VAL A 88 -0.97 -7.31 -5.53
C VAL A 88 0.53 -7.59 -5.66
N SER A 89 0.97 -7.97 -6.85
CA SER A 89 2.38 -8.12 -7.19
C SER A 89 2.76 -7.13 -8.28
N TYR A 90 4.05 -6.82 -8.36
CA TYR A 90 4.60 -5.97 -9.40
C TYR A 90 6.02 -6.40 -9.75
N THR A 91 6.38 -6.12 -11.00
CA THR A 91 7.67 -6.45 -11.60
C THR A 91 8.66 -5.30 -11.47
N LYS A 92 9.93 -5.59 -11.76
CA LYS A 92 10.97 -4.56 -11.89
C LYS A 92 10.64 -3.51 -12.96
N LYS A 93 10.03 -3.94 -14.09
CA LYS A 93 9.69 -3.04 -15.21
C LYS A 93 8.61 -2.04 -14.80
N GLU A 94 7.66 -2.49 -14.01
CA GLU A 94 6.61 -1.67 -13.44
C GLU A 94 7.13 -0.67 -12.40
N ALA A 95 8.05 -1.12 -11.54
CA ALA A 95 8.68 -0.27 -10.53
C ALA A 95 9.77 0.67 -11.06
N SER A 96 10.23 0.56 -12.31
CA SER A 96 11.37 1.33 -12.80
C SER A 96 11.05 2.79 -13.12
N ARG A 97 9.77 3.15 -13.28
CA ARG A 97 9.35 4.51 -13.64
C ARG A 97 9.32 5.41 -12.40
N SER A 98 10.27 6.34 -12.31
CA SER A 98 10.32 7.29 -11.19
C SER A 98 9.17 8.31 -11.27
N GLY A 99 8.50 8.56 -10.16
CA GLY A 99 7.39 9.51 -10.02
C GLY A 99 6.02 8.99 -10.42
N TRP A 100 5.93 7.80 -11.03
CA TRP A 100 4.67 7.28 -11.54
C TRP A 100 3.93 6.47 -10.48
N THR A 101 2.66 6.82 -10.29
CA THR A 101 1.71 5.95 -9.59
C THR A 101 1.22 4.89 -10.58
N MET A 102 1.50 3.63 -10.26
CA MET A 102 1.04 2.49 -11.04
C MET A 102 -0.31 2.00 -10.52
N VAL A 103 -1.18 1.56 -11.43
CA VAL A 103 -2.48 0.94 -11.14
C VAL A 103 -2.37 -0.58 -11.29
N PHE A 104 -3.12 -1.34 -10.49
CA PHE A 104 -3.16 -2.81 -10.49
C PHE A 104 -4.43 -3.38 -11.12
#